data_AF-A0A2M8T8P7-F1
#
_entry.id   AF-A0A2M8T8P7-F1
#
_cell.length_a   1.000
_cell.length_b   1.000
_cell.length_c   1.000
_cell.angle_alpha   90.00
_cell.angle_beta   90.00
_cell.angle_gamma   90.00
#
_symmetry.space_group_name_H-M   'P 1'
#
loop_
_entity.id
_entity.type
_entity.pdbx_description
1 polymer ?
#
loop_
_entity_poly.entity_id
_entity_poly.type
_entity_poly.pdbx_seq_one_letter_code
_entity_poly.pdbx_strand_id
1 'polypeptide(L)'
;MDYSEVIEDIIKENKWVRNNIGMEKIQCTKLVKENEKLMVIIVSDKWAFPVCSLVKKIMVDDGEIILFYDGEYYERVEEGEYDRYKKYLDREEWNIILGDDPAENLFKKNRVSDRQGFYVQLHETVKDFINGKYDKKDTDELNNIYKIG
;
A
#
# COMPACT_ATOMS: atom_id res chain seq x y z
N MET A 1 -8.57 18.90 5.00
CA MET A 1 -7.35 18.14 5.30
C MET A 1 -6.54 18.12 4.01
N ASP A 2 -5.22 18.27 4.06
CA ASP A 2 -4.41 18.10 2.85
C ASP A 2 -4.02 16.62 2.73
N TYR A 3 -4.75 15.88 1.91
CA TYR A 3 -4.52 14.44 1.73
C TYR A 3 -3.22 14.14 1.00
N SER A 4 -2.68 15.09 0.23
CA SER A 4 -1.39 14.92 -0.44
C SER A 4 -0.26 14.92 0.58
N GLU A 5 -0.32 15.82 1.57
CA GLU A 5 0.62 15.83 2.70
C GLU A 5 0.52 14.53 3.51
N VAL A 6 -0.68 14.01 3.73
CA VAL A 6 -0.88 12.72 4.41
C VAL A 6 -0.19 11.56 3.67
N ILE A 7 -0.31 11.50 2.34
CA ILE A 7 0.36 10.47 1.54
C ILE A 7 1.88 10.61 1.61
N GLU A 8 2.41 11.83 1.46
CA GLU A 8 3.84 12.07 1.54
C GLU A 8 4.39 11.73 2.94
N ASP A 9 3.63 11.99 3.99
CA ASP A 9 4.02 11.64 5.35
C ASP A 9 4.02 10.12 5.58
N ILE A 10 3.08 9.37 4.98
CA ILE A 10 3.10 7.89 5.00
C ILE A 10 4.38 7.37 4.32
N ILE A 11 4.75 7.93 3.17
CA ILE A 11 5.97 7.54 2.44
C ILE A 11 7.22 7.87 3.28
N LYS A 12 7.28 9.05 3.90
CA LYS A 12 8.40 9.47 4.76
C LYS A 12 8.50 8.64 6.04
N GLU A 13 7.38 8.26 6.63
CA GLU A 13 7.32 7.40 7.82
C GLU A 13 8.01 6.06 7.55
N ASN A 14 8.01 5.61 6.29
CA ASN A 14 8.70 4.42 5.80
C ASN A 14 8.38 3.16 6.63
N LYS A 15 7.16 3.10 7.17
CA LYS A 15 6.60 1.96 7.89
C LYS A 15 5.58 1.23 7.04
N TRP A 16 5.28 0.00 7.44
CA TRP A 16 4.19 -0.78 6.86
C TRP A 16 2.86 -0.33 7.44
N VAL A 17 1.80 -0.32 6.65
CA VAL A 17 0.43 -0.11 7.11
C VAL A 17 -0.29 -1.44 7.12
N ARG A 18 -0.98 -1.74 8.22
CA ARG A 18 -1.80 -2.95 8.31
C ARG A 18 -3.16 -2.69 7.67
N ASN A 19 -3.50 -3.51 6.68
CA ASN A 19 -4.82 -3.60 6.07
C ASN A 19 -5.56 -4.81 6.64
N ASN A 20 -6.62 -4.57 7.38
CA ASN A 20 -7.53 -5.63 7.82
C ASN A 20 -8.53 -5.92 6.70
N ILE A 21 -8.27 -6.95 5.90
CA ILE A 21 -9.11 -7.34 4.75
C ILE A 21 -10.24 -8.33 5.12
N GLY A 22 -10.67 -8.32 6.39
CA GLY A 22 -11.72 -9.19 6.95
C GLY A 22 -11.26 -10.63 7.26
N MET A 23 -12.10 -11.39 8.00
CA MET A 23 -11.87 -12.82 8.35
C MET A 23 -10.46 -13.15 8.88
N GLU A 24 -9.98 -12.40 9.87
CA GLU A 24 -8.65 -12.61 10.52
C GLU A 24 -7.43 -12.51 9.59
N LYS A 25 -7.61 -12.13 8.33
CA LYS A 25 -6.53 -12.02 7.36
C LYS A 25 -5.70 -10.77 7.59
N ILE A 26 -4.38 -10.94 7.61
CA ILE A 26 -3.43 -9.85 7.83
C ILE A 26 -2.71 -9.55 6.51
N GLN A 27 -2.93 -8.34 6.02
CA GLN A 27 -2.15 -7.77 4.94
C GLN A 27 -1.33 -6.60 5.51
N CYS A 28 -0.05 -6.55 5.19
CA CYS A 28 0.79 -5.39 5.44
C CYS A 28 1.19 -4.78 4.09
N THR A 29 1.07 -3.47 3.99
CA THR A 29 1.37 -2.74 2.76
C THR A 29 2.35 -1.62 3.04
N LYS A 30 3.39 -1.50 2.23
CA LYS A 30 4.31 -0.36 2.25
C LYS A 30 4.05 0.51 1.03
N LEU A 31 3.69 1.77 1.25
CA LEU A 31 3.55 2.75 0.17
C LEU A 31 4.92 3.32 -0.16
N VAL A 32 5.29 3.26 -1.44
CA VAL A 32 6.58 3.74 -1.93
C VAL A 32 6.39 4.60 -3.17
N LYS A 33 7.41 5.41 -3.47
CA LYS A 33 7.45 6.24 -4.67
C LYS A 33 8.68 5.89 -5.50
N GLU A 34 8.45 5.47 -6.75
CA GLU A 34 9.49 5.12 -7.71
C GLU A 34 9.26 5.90 -9.01
N ASN A 35 10.25 6.69 -9.44
CA ASN A 35 10.17 7.51 -10.66
C ASN A 35 8.88 8.36 -10.75
N GLU A 36 8.54 9.05 -9.64
CA GLU A 36 7.31 9.83 -9.47
C GLU A 36 5.99 9.04 -9.46
N LYS A 37 6.02 7.71 -9.56
CA LYS A 37 4.83 6.85 -9.49
C LYS A 37 4.67 6.26 -8.10
N LEU A 38 3.42 6.22 -7.61
CA LEU A 38 3.08 5.51 -6.39
C LEU A 38 2.99 4.01 -6.66
N MET A 39 3.62 3.24 -5.78
CA MET A 39 3.54 1.79 -5.78
C MET A 39 3.28 1.28 -4.37
N VAL A 40 2.74 0.08 -4.29
CA VAL A 40 2.55 -0.63 -3.03
C VAL A 40 3.32 -1.94 -3.05
N ILE A 41 4.08 -2.18 -1.99
CA ILE A 41 4.66 -3.49 -1.69
C ILE A 41 3.73 -4.16 -0.69
N ILE A 42 3.27 -5.37 -1.00
CA ILE A 42 2.24 -6.07 -0.22
C ILE A 42 2.78 -7.42 0.22
N VAL A 43 2.62 -7.71 1.50
CA VAL A 43 2.73 -9.05 2.07
C VAL A 43 1.41 -9.43 2.72
N SER A 44 1.01 -10.69 2.55
CA SER A 44 -0.21 -11.24 3.16
C SER A 44 0.01 -12.71 3.44
N ASP A 45 -0.66 -13.20 4.47
CA ASP A 45 -0.86 -14.62 4.76
C ASP A 45 -1.46 -15.44 3.60
N LYS A 46 -2.07 -14.80 2.58
CA LYS A 46 -2.63 -15.47 1.41
C LYS A 46 -1.65 -15.70 0.27
N TRP A 47 -0.59 -14.89 0.19
CA TRP A 47 0.32 -14.92 -0.94
C TRP A 47 1.60 -15.62 -0.52
N ALA A 48 2.04 -16.59 -1.32
CA ALA A 48 3.27 -17.32 -1.08
C ALA A 48 4.54 -16.46 -1.26
N PHE A 49 4.38 -15.22 -1.73
CA PHE A 49 5.47 -14.30 -2.00
C PHE A 49 4.97 -12.85 -1.85
N PRO A 50 5.87 -11.90 -1.52
CA PRO A 50 5.55 -10.48 -1.59
C PRO A 50 5.34 -10.06 -3.04
N VAL A 51 4.49 -9.05 -3.24
CA VAL A 51 4.29 -8.44 -4.55
C VAL A 51 4.51 -6.94 -4.47
N CYS A 52 4.87 -6.37 -5.60
CA CYS A 52 4.86 -4.94 -5.85
C CYS A 52 3.86 -4.63 -6.96
N SER A 53 3.04 -3.59 -6.78
CA SER A 53 2.07 -3.18 -7.79
C SER A 53 1.92 -1.66 -7.84
N LEU A 54 1.59 -1.15 -9.03
CA LEU A 54 1.30 0.27 -9.24
C LEU A 54 -0.04 0.64 -8.60
N VAL A 55 -0.10 1.82 -8.00
CA VAL A 55 -1.36 2.44 -7.62
C VAL A 55 -2.05 2.96 -8.88
N LYS A 56 -3.29 2.54 -9.09
CA LYS A 56 -4.11 2.85 -10.26
C LYS A 56 -5.26 3.79 -9.98
N LYS A 57 -5.61 3.98 -8.71
CA LYS A 57 -6.56 4.99 -8.29
C LYS A 57 -6.33 5.36 -6.83
N ILE A 58 -6.56 6.61 -6.50
CA ILE A 58 -6.68 7.09 -5.13
C ILE A 58 -8.13 7.52 -4.95
N MET A 59 -8.74 7.25 -3.80
CA MET A 59 -10.06 7.76 -3.47
C MET A 59 -10.06 8.30 -2.04
N VAL A 60 -10.84 9.36 -1.84
CA VAL A 60 -11.17 9.87 -0.51
C VAL A 60 -12.63 9.54 -0.24
N ASP A 61 -12.88 8.78 0.82
CA ASP A 61 -14.23 8.40 1.26
C ASP A 61 -14.33 8.55 2.78
N ASP A 62 -15.35 9.26 3.26
CA ASP A 62 -15.54 9.61 4.69
C ASP A 62 -14.29 10.14 5.42
N GLY A 63 -13.45 10.89 4.71
CA GLY A 63 -12.21 11.45 5.26
C GLY A 63 -11.02 10.47 5.32
N GLU A 64 -11.17 9.27 4.78
CA GLU A 64 -10.13 8.24 4.70
C GLU A 64 -9.56 8.14 3.28
N ILE A 65 -8.26 7.84 3.17
CA ILE A 65 -7.58 7.62 1.88
C ILE A 65 -7.59 6.13 1.55
N ILE A 66 -8.06 5.80 0.36
CA ILE A 66 -8.08 4.44 -0.17
C ILE A 66 -7.24 4.40 -1.44
N LEU A 67 -6.14 3.64 -1.40
CA LEU A 67 -5.33 3.36 -2.58
C LEU A 67 -5.79 2.07 -3.24
N PHE A 68 -5.99 2.13 -4.55
CA PHE A 68 -6.35 0.98 -5.35
C PHE A 68 -5.16 0.56 -6.21
N TYR A 69 -4.69 -0.67 -6.03
CA TYR A 69 -3.57 -1.21 -6.79
C TYR A 69 -4.04 -2.20 -7.86
N ASP A 70 -3.18 -2.41 -8.86
CA ASP A 70 -3.42 -3.37 -9.92
C ASP A 70 -3.25 -4.81 -9.39
N GLY A 71 -4.35 -5.54 -9.28
CA GLY A 71 -4.37 -6.93 -8.84
C GLY A 71 -4.06 -7.94 -9.94
N GLU A 72 -4.20 -7.55 -11.21
CA GLU A 72 -3.97 -8.42 -12.36
C GLU A 72 -2.50 -8.36 -12.81
N TYR A 73 -1.90 -7.17 -12.77
CA TYR A 73 -0.53 -6.91 -13.17
C TYR A 73 0.32 -6.46 -11.98
N TYR A 74 0.75 -7.45 -11.18
CA TYR A 74 1.74 -7.24 -10.12
C TYR A 74 3.07 -7.92 -10.47
N GLU A 75 4.14 -7.41 -9.87
CA GLU A 75 5.47 -8.00 -9.94
C GLU A 75 5.73 -8.78 -8.65
N ARG A 76 6.21 -10.01 -8.78
CA ARG A 76 6.72 -10.76 -7.62
C ARG A 76 8.02 -10.12 -7.16
N VAL A 77 8.16 -9.93 -5.85
CA VAL A 77 9.43 -9.52 -5.24
C VAL A 77 10.27 -10.78 -5.02
N GLU A 78 11.46 -10.83 -5.64
CA GLU A 78 12.35 -11.99 -5.57
C GLU A 78 13.61 -11.70 -4.75
N GLU A 79 14.18 -12.75 -4.13
CA GLU A 79 15.34 -12.65 -3.22
C GLU A 79 16.56 -11.93 -3.83
N GLY A 80 16.76 -12.08 -5.14
CA GLY A 80 17.85 -11.42 -5.89
C GLY A 80 17.66 -9.93 -6.14
N GLU A 81 16.49 -9.36 -5.82
CA GLU A 81 16.13 -7.98 -6.20
C GLU A 81 16.38 -6.93 -5.11
N TYR A 82 17.07 -7.27 -4.02
CA TYR A 82 17.28 -6.34 -2.89
C TYR A 82 17.79 -4.96 -3.34
N ASP A 83 18.68 -4.91 -4.34
CA ASP A 83 19.23 -3.66 -4.85
C ASP A 83 18.19 -2.71 -5.47
N ARG A 84 17.08 -3.25 -5.99
CA ARG A 84 15.93 -2.47 -6.49
C ARG A 84 15.17 -1.84 -5.32
N TYR A 85 14.97 -2.60 -4.24
CA TYR A 85 14.11 -2.21 -3.12
C TYR A 85 14.84 -1.57 -1.94
N LYS A 86 16.18 -1.57 -1.90
CA LYS A 86 17.00 -1.08 -0.77
C LYS A 86 16.78 0.38 -0.37
N LYS A 87 16.14 1.18 -1.23
CA LYS A 87 15.74 2.56 -0.91
C LYS A 87 14.54 2.63 0.03
N TYR A 88 13.73 1.57 0.04
CA TYR A 88 12.45 1.50 0.74
C TYR A 88 12.45 0.41 1.81
N LEU A 89 13.26 -0.64 1.64
CA LEU A 89 13.36 -1.78 2.54
C LEU A 89 14.77 -1.89 3.09
N ASP A 90 14.91 -1.88 4.41
CA ASP A 90 16.17 -2.26 5.04
C ASP A 90 16.40 -3.78 4.96
N ARG A 91 17.61 -4.23 5.32
CA ARG A 91 17.98 -5.66 5.25
C ARG A 91 17.16 -6.53 6.19
N GLU A 92 16.72 -6.01 7.33
CA GLU A 92 15.87 -6.75 8.27
C GLU A 92 14.46 -6.91 7.68
N GLU A 93 13.87 -5.83 7.16
CA GLU A 93 12.58 -5.87 6.47
C GLU A 93 12.61 -6.83 5.28
N TRP A 94 13.67 -6.78 4.47
CA TRP A 94 13.87 -7.69 3.34
C TRP A 94 13.82 -9.15 3.75
N ASN A 95 14.55 -9.51 4.80
CA ASN A 95 14.56 -10.88 5.32
C ASN A 95 13.21 -11.29 5.90
N ILE A 96 12.48 -10.36 6.52
CA ILE A 96 11.15 -10.62 7.07
C ILE A 96 10.16 -10.93 5.94
N ILE A 97 10.10 -10.10 4.89
CA ILE A 97 9.08 -10.25 3.85
C ILE A 97 9.28 -11.50 3.00
N LEU A 98 10.51 -11.98 2.86
CA LEU A 98 10.83 -13.22 2.13
C LEU A 98 10.79 -14.48 3.01
N GLY A 99 10.61 -14.32 4.32
CA GLY A 99 10.54 -15.41 5.28
C GLY A 99 9.13 -15.93 5.51
N ASP A 100 9.01 -16.78 6.51
CA ASP A 100 7.73 -17.31 6.97
C ASP A 100 6.93 -16.22 7.73
N ASP A 101 5.61 -16.28 7.63
CA ASP A 101 4.66 -15.39 8.33
C ASP A 101 5.04 -13.89 8.28
N PRO A 102 5.26 -13.32 7.08
CA PRO A 102 5.86 -11.99 6.93
C PRO A 102 5.04 -10.88 7.61
N ALA A 103 3.71 -10.91 7.46
CA ALA A 103 2.83 -9.88 8.03
C ALA A 103 2.85 -9.88 9.58
N GLU A 104 2.82 -11.07 10.19
CA GLU A 104 2.89 -11.24 11.65
C GLU A 104 4.27 -10.83 12.18
N ASN A 105 5.34 -11.17 11.46
CA ASN A 105 6.70 -10.81 11.85
C ASN A 105 6.96 -9.29 11.75
N LEU A 106 6.41 -8.61 10.74
CA LEU A 106 6.44 -7.14 10.66
C LEU A 106 5.76 -6.50 11.88
N PHE A 107 4.63 -7.05 12.31
CA PHE A 107 3.92 -6.56 13.49
C PHE A 107 4.73 -6.78 14.78
N LYS A 108 5.21 -8.01 15.02
CA LYS A 108 6.05 -8.36 16.18
C LYS A 108 7.33 -7.53 16.29
N LYS A 109 7.87 -7.09 15.15
CA LYS A 109 9.08 -6.28 15.05
C LYS A 109 8.83 -4.77 15.06
N ASN A 110 7.59 -4.34 15.34
CA ASN A 110 7.20 -2.92 15.38
C ASN A 110 7.52 -2.16 14.07
N ARG A 111 7.41 -2.86 12.94
CA ARG A 111 7.61 -2.29 11.59
C ARG A 111 6.32 -1.75 10.99
N VAL A 112 5.19 -2.01 11.64
CA VAL A 112 3.85 -1.56 11.26
C VAL A 112 3.53 -0.22 11.94
N SER A 113 2.87 0.68 11.23
CA SER A 113 2.37 1.96 11.72
C SER A 113 1.03 1.78 12.47
N ASP A 114 0.81 2.59 13.50
CA ASP A 114 -0.46 2.68 14.21
C ASP A 114 -1.46 3.66 13.55
N ARG A 115 -1.12 4.19 12.37
CA ARG A 115 -1.94 5.15 11.63
C ARG A 115 -3.29 4.55 11.22
N GLN A 116 -4.33 5.38 11.29
CA GLN A 116 -5.69 5.09 10.83
C GLN A 116 -6.07 5.97 9.64
N GLY A 117 -7.17 5.64 8.95
CA GLY A 117 -7.70 6.43 7.82
C GLY A 117 -6.91 6.27 6.52
N PHE A 118 -6.14 5.19 6.37
CA PHE A 118 -5.45 4.84 5.14
C PHE A 118 -5.58 3.34 4.86
N TYR A 119 -6.03 2.99 3.67
CA TYR A 119 -6.27 1.61 3.26
C TYR A 119 -5.77 1.33 1.86
N VAL A 120 -5.50 0.06 1.58
CA VAL A 120 -5.12 -0.41 0.25
C VAL A 120 -6.05 -1.54 -0.19
N GLN A 121 -6.63 -1.41 -1.38
CA GLN A 121 -7.63 -2.31 -1.95
C GLN A 121 -7.30 -2.69 -3.40
N LEU A 122 -7.85 -3.80 -3.88
CA LEU A 122 -7.75 -4.19 -5.28
C LEU A 122 -8.55 -3.23 -6.16
N HIS A 123 -8.01 -2.80 -7.31
CA HIS A 123 -8.72 -1.91 -8.23
C HIS A 123 -10.09 -2.44 -8.65
N GLU A 124 -10.26 -3.75 -8.80
CA GLU A 124 -11.56 -4.35 -9.17
C GLU A 124 -12.70 -3.92 -8.23
N THR A 125 -12.39 -3.66 -6.95
CA THR A 125 -13.35 -3.24 -5.92
C THR A 125 -13.71 -1.75 -5.96
N VAL A 126 -13.03 -0.94 -6.79
CA VAL A 126 -13.30 0.51 -6.93
C VAL A 126 -14.78 0.81 -7.17
N LYS A 127 -15.47 -0.05 -7.92
CA LYS A 127 -16.90 0.14 -8.24
C LYS A 127 -17.79 0.15 -7.00
N ASP A 128 -17.42 -0.59 -5.96
CA ASP A 128 -18.18 -0.66 -4.71
C ASP A 128 -18.17 0.69 -3.99
N PHE A 129 -17.05 1.42 -4.09
CA PHE A 129 -16.88 2.75 -3.52
C PHE A 129 -17.45 3.87 -4.39
N ILE A 130 -17.39 3.74 -5.73
CA ILE A 130 -18.01 4.71 -6.64
C ILE A 130 -19.53 4.77 -6.45
N ASN A 131 -20.15 3.63 -6.09
CA ASN A 131 -21.57 3.58 -5.75
C ASN A 131 -21.88 4.24 -4.39
N GLY A 132 -20.85 4.52 -3.58
CA GLY A 132 -20.91 5.32 -2.35
C GLY A 132 -20.75 6.83 -2.60
N LYS A 133 -20.94 7.64 -1.54
CA LYS A 133 -20.73 9.09 -1.60
C LYS A 133 -19.27 9.44 -1.28
N TYR A 134 -18.35 9.13 -2.19
CA TYR A 134 -16.95 9.52 -2.07
C TYR A 134 -16.75 11.03 -2.31
N ASP A 135 -15.68 11.61 -1.77
CA ASP A 135 -15.29 13.00 -2.05
C ASP A 135 -14.63 13.08 -3.43
N LYS A 136 -15.43 13.45 -4.43
CA LYS A 136 -14.96 13.56 -5.80
C LYS A 136 -13.89 14.63 -5.97
N LYS A 137 -13.99 15.76 -5.27
CA LYS A 137 -13.07 16.88 -5.46
C LYS A 137 -11.66 16.48 -5.00
N ASP A 138 -11.57 15.96 -3.78
CA ASP A 138 -10.28 15.57 -3.19
C ASP A 138 -9.72 14.33 -3.90
N THR A 139 -10.59 13.41 -4.34
CA THR A 139 -10.21 12.28 -5.19
C THR A 139 -9.59 12.74 -6.52
N ASP A 140 -10.27 13.60 -7.27
CA ASP A 140 -9.78 14.09 -8.58
C ASP A 140 -8.47 14.86 -8.42
N GLU A 141 -8.33 15.67 -7.35
CA GLU A 141 -7.10 16.39 -7.03
C GLU A 141 -5.92 15.44 -6.79
N LEU A 142 -6.07 14.43 -5.95
CA LEU A 142 -5.01 13.44 -5.67
C LEU A 142 -4.59 12.66 -6.91
N ASN A 143 -5.55 12.17 -7.70
CA ASN A 143 -5.22 11.42 -8.91
C ASN A 143 -4.45 12.30 -9.92
N ASN A 144 -4.77 13.60 -10.00
CA ASN A 144 -4.00 14.55 -10.83
C ASN A 144 -2.57 14.78 -10.32
N ILE A 145 -2.40 14.99 -9.01
CA ILE A 145 -1.08 15.18 -8.38
C ILE A 145 -0.16 13.99 -8.66
N TYR A 146 -0.68 12.78 -8.51
CA TYR A 146 0.07 11.53 -8.70
C TYR A 146 0.03 10.99 -10.12
N LYS A 147 -0.59 11.72 -11.07
CA LYS A 147 -0.70 11.36 -12.50
C LYS A 147 -1.28 9.96 -12.72
N ILE A 148 -2.29 9.64 -11.93
CA ILE A 148 -3.03 8.38 -11.97
C ILE A 148 -4.26 8.58 -12.86
N GLY A 149 -4.39 7.76 -13.91
CA GLY A 149 -5.44 7.88 -14.92
C GLY A 149 -5.88 6.53 -15.46
#